data_AF-A0A356X1Z1-F1
#
_entry.id   AF-A0A356X1Z1-F1
#
_cell.length_a   1.000
_cell.length_b   1.000
_cell.length_c   1.000
_cell.angle_alpha   90.00
_cell.angle_beta   90.00
_cell.angle_gamma   90.00
#
_symmetry.space_group_name_H-M   'P 1'
#
loop_
_entity.id
_entity.type
_entity.pdbx_description
1 polymer ?
#
loop_
_entity_poly.entity_id
_entity_poly.type
_entity_poly.pdbx_seq_one_letter_code
_entity_poly.pdbx_strand_id
1 'polypeptide(L)'
;MYSDAFVSEGNQNRKGVLVRSVTNFVSENRLVEGEFFYEANTRRQALLQESYIEVGPEIGQYVWDDLNEDGVQQVDEFFQEVSSNEGTFIRQFLPSDDLLPAVDLNARF
;
A
#
# COMPACT_ATOMS: atom_id res chain seq x y z
N MET A 1 -8.99 -30.00 -9.03
CA MET A 1 -8.19 -29.14 -9.94
C MET A 1 -8.38 -27.72 -9.42
N TYR A 2 -7.46 -27.23 -8.61
CA TYR A 2 -7.52 -25.86 -8.09
C TYR A 2 -6.85 -24.97 -9.11
N SER A 3 -7.57 -23.97 -9.64
CA SER A 3 -7.07 -23.09 -10.69
C SER A 3 -5.94 -22.21 -10.16
N ASP A 4 -4.82 -22.20 -10.86
CA ASP A 4 -3.65 -21.33 -10.60
C ASP A 4 -3.99 -19.82 -10.52
N ALA A 5 -5.19 -19.42 -10.97
CA ALA A 5 -5.71 -18.07 -10.84
C ALA A 5 -5.86 -17.58 -9.38
N PHE A 6 -6.10 -18.47 -8.41
CA PHE A 6 -6.33 -18.06 -7.01
C PHE A 6 -5.03 -17.75 -6.24
N VAL A 7 -3.87 -18.25 -6.72
CA VAL A 7 -2.56 -18.03 -6.07
C VAL A 7 -1.94 -16.68 -6.47
N SER A 8 -2.50 -16.02 -7.49
CA SER A 8 -1.97 -14.78 -8.08
C SER A 8 -2.49 -13.48 -7.44
N GLU A 9 -3.62 -13.49 -6.75
CA GLU A 9 -4.25 -12.25 -6.22
C GLU A 9 -3.67 -11.76 -4.88
N GLY A 10 -2.76 -12.51 -4.26
CA GLY A 10 -2.20 -12.15 -2.95
C GLY A 10 -1.03 -11.16 -2.96
N ASN A 11 -0.44 -10.85 -4.12
CA ASN A 11 0.92 -10.27 -4.15
C ASN A 11 1.18 -9.24 -5.26
N GLN A 12 0.24 -8.34 -5.52
CA GLN A 12 0.35 -7.41 -6.65
C GLN A 12 1.24 -6.17 -6.41
N ASN A 13 1.67 -5.82 -5.18
CA ASN A 13 2.48 -4.58 -5.04
C ASN A 13 3.48 -4.53 -3.86
N ARG A 14 4.23 -5.61 -3.61
CA ARG A 14 5.31 -5.63 -2.59
C ARG A 14 6.65 -5.96 -3.23
N LYS A 15 7.40 -4.92 -3.62
CA LYS A 15 8.79 -5.04 -4.12
C LYS A 15 9.76 -4.48 -3.09
N GLY A 16 10.81 -5.22 -2.76
CA GLY A 16 11.76 -4.87 -1.73
C GLY A 16 13.09 -5.62 -1.87
N VAL A 17 14.15 -5.07 -1.30
CA VAL A 17 15.51 -5.65 -1.30
C VAL A 17 15.93 -5.91 0.13
N LEU A 18 16.34 -7.14 0.45
CA LEU A 18 16.91 -7.53 1.74
C LEU A 18 18.41 -7.79 1.57
N VAL A 19 19.22 -7.14 2.40
CA VAL A 19 20.67 -7.34 2.50
C VAL A 19 20.99 -7.84 3.90
N ARG A 20 21.73 -8.95 4.00
CA ARG A 20 22.17 -9.53 5.28
C ARG A 20 23.66 -9.82 5.24
N SER A 21 24.37 -9.42 6.29
CA SER A 21 25.80 -9.70 6.49
C SER A 21 26.06 -10.23 7.89
N VAL A 22 26.89 -11.27 7.97
CA VAL A 22 27.33 -11.89 9.23
C VAL A 22 28.84 -12.09 9.13
N THR A 23 29.58 -11.53 10.08
CA THR A 23 31.04 -11.61 10.14
C THR A 23 31.47 -12.12 11.49
N ASN A 24 32.19 -13.23 11.52
CA ASN A 24 32.80 -13.77 12.73
C ASN A 24 34.27 -13.37 12.77
N PHE A 25 34.76 -12.92 13.93
CA PHE A 25 36.17 -12.64 14.13
C PHE A 25 36.68 -13.30 15.40
N VAL A 26 37.88 -13.89 15.29
CA VAL A 26 38.61 -14.50 16.40
C VAL A 26 40.02 -13.95 16.33
N SER A 27 40.49 -13.38 17.43
CA SER A 27 41.87 -12.90 17.55
C SER A 27 42.85 -14.08 17.57
N GLU A 28 44.08 -13.89 17.07
CA GLU A 28 45.12 -14.94 17.04
C GLU A 28 45.44 -15.50 18.44
N ASN A 29 45.40 -14.65 19.46
CA ASN A 29 45.56 -15.04 20.86
C ASN A 29 44.28 -15.63 21.50
N ARG A 30 43.19 -15.72 20.73
CA ARG A 30 41.85 -16.20 21.14
C ARG A 30 41.27 -15.48 22.36
N LEU A 31 41.78 -14.29 22.69
CA LEU A 31 41.28 -13.47 23.80
C LEU A 31 40.02 -12.70 23.44
N VAL A 32 39.76 -12.55 22.14
CA VAL A 32 38.61 -11.83 21.60
C VAL A 32 37.95 -12.71 20.56
N GLU A 33 36.66 -12.94 20.77
CA GLU A 33 35.73 -13.56 19.84
C GLU A 33 34.53 -12.61 19.73
N GLY A 34 34.02 -12.43 18.53
CA GLY A 34 32.84 -11.63 18.32
C GLY A 34 32.16 -11.91 16.98
N GLU A 35 30.89 -11.58 16.93
CA GLU A 35 30.05 -11.68 15.74
C GLU A 35 29.51 -10.30 15.42
N PHE A 36 29.70 -9.86 14.18
CA PHE A 36 29.11 -8.64 13.67
C PHE A 36 27.97 -8.99 12.71
N PHE A 37 26.78 -8.50 13.03
CA PHE A 37 25.56 -8.72 12.25
C PHE A 37 25.01 -7.39 11.74
N TYR A 38 24.69 -7.33 10.45
CA TYR A 38 23.98 -6.21 9.83
C TYR A 38 22.90 -6.69 8.86
N GLU A 39 21.70 -6.15 8.99
CA GLU A 39 20.58 -6.38 8.08
C GLU A 39 19.97 -5.05 7.64
N ALA A 40 19.72 -4.91 6.33
CA ALA A 40 19.00 -3.80 5.74
C ALA A 40 17.86 -4.33 4.86
N ASN A 41 16.64 -3.86 5.10
CA ASN A 41 15.45 -4.26 4.36
C ASN A 41 14.79 -3.03 3.74
N THR A 42 14.58 -3.03 2.43
CA THR A 42 13.82 -2.00 1.73
C THR A 42 12.45 -2.55 1.33
N ARG A 43 11.40 -1.73 1.43
CA ARG A 43 10.04 -2.08 1.01
C ARG A 43 9.42 -0.95 0.21
N ARG A 44 8.51 -1.29 -0.69
CA ARG A 44 7.61 -0.36 -1.38
C ARG A 44 6.18 -0.72 -1.03
N GLN A 45 5.40 0.25 -0.57
CA GLN A 45 3.99 0.09 -0.25
C GLN A 45 3.16 1.05 -1.12
N ALA A 46 2.14 0.51 -1.78
CA ALA A 46 1.13 1.29 -2.48
C ALA A 46 0.33 2.15 -1.50
N LEU A 47 0.14 3.42 -1.83
CA LEU A 47 -0.88 4.24 -1.17
C LEU A 47 -2.28 3.76 -1.58
N LEU A 48 -3.30 3.98 -0.75
CA LEU A 48 -4.69 3.78 -1.17
C LEU A 48 -5.19 5.10 -1.74
N GLN A 49 -5.71 5.08 -2.96
CA GLN A 49 -6.38 6.19 -3.60
C GLN A 49 -7.89 6.02 -3.44
N GLU A 50 -8.56 7.08 -2.99
CA GLU A 50 -10.02 7.16 -2.94
C GLU A 50 -10.56 7.38 -4.36
N SER A 51 -11.62 6.65 -4.72
CA SER A 51 -12.28 6.71 -6.02
C SER A 51 -13.78 6.48 -5.84
N TYR A 52 -14.58 6.97 -6.78
CA TYR A 52 -16.02 6.84 -6.76
C TYR A 52 -16.50 6.19 -8.05
N ILE A 53 -17.44 5.26 -7.91
CA ILE A 53 -18.02 4.52 -9.04
C ILE A 53 -19.51 4.80 -9.07
N GLU A 54 -20.00 5.15 -10.26
CA GLU A 54 -21.42 5.34 -10.53
C GLU A 54 -22.17 4.00 -10.43
N VAL A 55 -23.26 4.02 -9.68
CA VAL A 55 -24.15 2.90 -9.40
C VAL A 55 -25.60 3.38 -9.39
N GLY A 56 -26.54 2.44 -9.36
CA GLY A 56 -27.95 2.78 -9.19
C GLY A 56 -28.25 3.38 -7.81
N PRO A 57 -29.31 4.21 -7.71
CA PRO A 57 -29.70 4.87 -6.47
C PRO A 57 -30.10 3.90 -5.34
N GLU A 58 -30.34 2.64 -5.66
CA GLU A 58 -30.60 1.59 -4.68
C GLU A 58 -29.41 1.26 -3.77
N ILE A 59 -28.17 1.55 -4.20
CA ILE A 59 -26.93 1.26 -3.45
C ILE A 59 -25.95 2.43 -3.36
N GLY A 60 -26.20 3.51 -4.10
CA GLY A 60 -25.40 4.72 -4.03
C GLY A 60 -25.54 5.41 -2.67
N GLN A 61 -24.45 6.00 -2.21
CA GLN A 61 -24.37 6.71 -0.92
C GLN A 61 -23.75 8.10 -1.08
N TYR A 62 -23.25 8.41 -2.27
CA TYR A 62 -22.56 9.65 -2.58
C TYR A 62 -23.17 10.31 -3.83
N VAL A 63 -23.13 11.64 -3.84
CA VAL A 63 -23.53 12.52 -4.93
C VAL A 63 -22.30 13.31 -5.36
N TRP A 64 -22.17 13.53 -6.67
CA TRP A 64 -21.15 14.43 -7.21
C TRP A 64 -21.76 15.81 -7.44
N ASP A 65 -21.08 16.86 -6.96
CA ASP A 65 -21.42 18.26 -7.22
C ASP A 65 -20.19 18.97 -7.76
N ASP A 66 -20.29 19.51 -8.97
CA ASP A 66 -19.20 20.16 -9.69
C ASP A 66 -18.90 21.53 -9.07
N LEU A 67 -17.95 21.57 -8.14
CA LEU A 67 -17.66 22.77 -7.34
C LEU A 67 -16.88 23.81 -8.13
N ASN A 68 -16.14 23.38 -9.14
CA ASN A 68 -15.26 24.23 -9.94
C ASN A 68 -15.77 24.47 -11.38
N GLU A 69 -16.91 23.88 -11.73
CA GLU A 69 -17.62 24.00 -13.02
C GLU A 69 -16.80 23.49 -14.23
N ASP A 70 -15.91 22.52 -14.02
CA ASP A 70 -15.08 21.95 -15.09
C ASP A 70 -15.64 20.67 -15.73
N GLY A 71 -16.73 20.12 -15.17
CA GLY A 71 -17.40 18.91 -15.64
C GLY A 71 -16.60 17.62 -15.43
N VAL A 72 -15.52 17.66 -14.64
CA VAL A 72 -14.65 16.53 -14.33
C VAL A 72 -14.80 16.15 -12.87
N GLN A 73 -15.16 14.90 -12.62
CA GLN A 73 -15.30 14.36 -11.26
C GLN A 73 -13.98 14.41 -10.48
N GLN A 74 -13.95 15.18 -9.40
CA GLN A 74 -12.83 15.23 -8.47
C GLN A 74 -13.20 14.59 -7.13
N VAL A 75 -12.21 14.02 -6.42
CA VAL A 75 -12.44 13.23 -5.19
C VAL A 75 -13.08 14.06 -4.07
N ASP A 76 -12.76 15.35 -4.00
CA ASP A 76 -13.26 16.31 -3.03
C ASP A 76 -14.62 16.91 -3.38
N GLU A 77 -15.19 16.54 -4.53
CA GLU A 77 -16.52 16.95 -5.01
C GLU A 77 -17.61 15.89 -4.75
N PHE A 78 -17.26 14.83 -4.02
CA PHE A 78 -18.22 13.80 -3.63
C PHE A 78 -18.73 14.03 -2.21
N PHE A 79 -20.04 14.15 -2.09
CA PHE A 79 -20.75 14.38 -0.84
C PHE A 79 -21.62 13.19 -0.49
N GLN A 80 -21.77 12.88 0.80
CA GLN A 80 -22.71 11.85 1.22
C GLN A 80 -24.14 12.30 0.93
N GLU A 81 -25.00 11.37 0.49
CA GLU A 81 -26.41 11.65 0.28
C GLU A 81 -27.08 12.20 1.56
N VAL A 82 -27.98 13.18 1.38
CA VAL A 82 -28.73 13.79 2.49
C VAL A 82 -30.16 13.25 2.58
N SER A 83 -30.73 12.85 1.46
CA SER A 83 -32.00 12.10 1.37
C SER A 83 -31.77 10.72 0.79
N SER A 84 -32.60 9.75 1.20
CA SER A 84 -32.51 8.39 0.67
C SER A 84 -32.72 8.34 -0.84
N ASN A 85 -31.85 7.59 -1.53
CA ASN A 85 -31.83 7.38 -2.98
C ASN A 85 -31.41 8.62 -3.79
N GLU A 86 -30.75 9.61 -3.17
CA GLU A 86 -30.07 10.67 -3.90
C GLU A 86 -28.68 10.23 -4.36
N GLY A 87 -28.02 9.37 -3.59
CA GLY A 87 -26.69 8.88 -3.92
C GLY A 87 -26.71 8.00 -5.16
N THR A 88 -25.87 8.32 -6.14
CA THR A 88 -25.63 7.48 -7.34
C THR A 88 -24.19 6.99 -7.42
N PHE A 89 -23.39 7.19 -6.36
CA PHE A 89 -22.00 6.76 -6.32
C PHE A 89 -21.69 5.98 -5.05
N ILE A 90 -20.74 5.05 -5.14
CA ILE A 90 -20.11 4.39 -3.99
C ILE A 90 -18.64 4.73 -3.93
N ARG A 91 -18.11 4.82 -2.71
CA ARG A 91 -16.68 5.00 -2.47
C ARG A 91 -15.93 3.68 -2.52
N GLN A 92 -14.81 3.68 -3.22
CA GLN A 92 -13.84 2.60 -3.30
C GLN A 92 -12.43 3.12 -2.96
N PHE A 93 -11.60 2.24 -2.38
CA PHE A 93 -10.16 2.45 -2.29
C PHE A 93 -9.42 1.56 -3.29
N LEU A 94 -8.67 2.17 -4.19
CA LEU A 94 -7.82 1.51 -5.17
C LEU A 94 -6.36 1.55 -4.72
N PRO A 95 -5.56 0.50 -4.95
CA PRO A 95 -4.11 0.61 -4.83
C PRO A 95 -3.61 1.68 -5.80
N SER A 96 -2.87 2.65 -5.28
CA SER A 96 -2.18 3.67 -6.05
C SER A 96 -0.89 3.10 -6.64
N ASP A 97 -0.48 3.66 -7.78
CA ASP A 97 0.83 3.42 -8.38
C ASP A 97 1.97 4.12 -7.60
N ASP A 98 1.64 5.02 -6.67
CA ASP A 98 2.60 5.68 -5.79
C ASP A 98 3.11 4.73 -4.70
N LEU A 99 4.44 4.56 -4.68
CA LEU A 99 5.14 3.65 -3.79
C LEU A 99 6.01 4.41 -2.80
N LEU A 100 5.71 4.27 -1.50
CA LEU A 100 6.58 4.81 -0.45
C LEU A 100 7.76 3.87 -0.19
N PRO A 101 9.02 4.34 -0.28
CA PRO A 101 10.18 3.57 0.14
C PRO A 101 10.29 3.56 1.67
N ALA A 102 10.41 2.38 2.26
CA ALA A 102 10.73 2.21 3.67
C ALA A 102 12.04 1.43 3.82
N VAL A 103 12.90 1.83 4.76
CA VAL A 103 14.17 1.17 5.08
C VAL A 103 14.19 0.78 6.56
N ASP A 104 14.42 -0.50 6.83
CA ASP A 104 14.61 -1.04 8.19
C ASP A 104 16.07 -1.50 8.34
N LEU A 105 16.70 -1.17 9.48
CA LEU A 105 18.11 -1.43 9.76
C LEU A 105 18.26 -2.11 11.13
N ASN A 106 18.89 -3.28 11.14
CA ASN A 106 19.22 -4.02 12.37
C ASN A 106 20.73 -4.26 12.44
N ALA A 107 21.36 -3.88 13.56
CA ALA A 107 22.78 -4.11 13.82
C ALA A 107 22.98 -4.70 15.22
N ARG A 108 23.82 -5.73 15.33
CA ARG A 108 24.16 -6.41 16.60
C ARG A 108 25.66 -6.75 16.63
N PHE A 109 26.25 -6.69 17.82
CA PHE A 109 27.68 -6.93 18.09
C PHE A 109 27.85 -7.79 19.34
#